data_AF-A0A9D8AED1-F1
#
_entry.id   AF-A0A9D8AED1-F1
#
_cell.length_a   1.000
_cell.length_b   1.000
_cell.length_c   1.000
_cell.angle_alpha   90.00
_cell.angle_beta   90.00
_cell.angle_gamma   90.00
#
_symmetry.space_group_name_H-M   'P 1'
#
loop_
_entity.id
_entity.type
_entity.pdbx_description
1 polymer ?
#
loop_
_entity_poly.entity_id
_entity_poly.type
_entity_poly.pdbx_seq_one_letter_code
_entity_poly.pdbx_strand_id
1 'polypeptide(L)'
;MDKLNSFSGYGHWLVRLSLAGTFLFHGMGKFPMAEMMAKMMDMPLPMIYMLAMMEVAAGALILYGGIGPDWATRVAGLIIAAVMISAVGMVHLQNGWSFTSGWGEGTNNMGGSEFQTLVAAVALFFAFKGNSLNEANA
;
A
#
# COMPACT_ATOMS: atom_id res chain seq x y z
N MET A 1 5.26 -14.48 -27.98
CA MET A 1 5.77 -13.64 -26.87
C MET A 1 5.92 -12.18 -27.29
N ASP A 2 6.28 -11.91 -28.55
CA ASP A 2 6.52 -10.56 -29.09
C ASP A 2 5.36 -9.57 -28.87
N LYS A 3 4.10 -10.02 -29.04
CA LYS A 3 2.91 -9.20 -28.75
C LYS A 3 2.73 -8.85 -27.27
N LEU A 4 3.21 -9.67 -26.34
CA LEU A 4 3.17 -9.33 -24.91
C LEU A 4 4.31 -8.37 -24.57
N ASN A 5 5.49 -8.57 -25.16
CA ASN A 5 6.64 -7.70 -24.97
C ASN A 5 6.36 -6.26 -25.44
N SER A 6 5.55 -6.07 -26.48
CA SER A 6 5.14 -4.73 -26.93
C SER A 6 4.33 -3.94 -25.90
N PHE A 7 3.76 -4.60 -24.87
CA PHE A 7 3.07 -3.92 -23.76
C PHE A 7 3.91 -3.77 -22.49
N SER A 8 5.15 -4.27 -22.48
CA SER A 8 5.99 -4.30 -21.27
C SER A 8 6.19 -2.92 -20.64
N GLY A 9 6.36 -1.88 -21.47
CA GLY A 9 6.49 -0.48 -21.03
C GLY A 9 5.23 0.09 -20.33
N TYR A 10 4.09 -0.60 -20.37
CA TYR A 10 2.88 -0.20 -19.64
C TYR A 10 2.59 -1.09 -18.41
N GLY A 11 3.34 -2.18 -18.23
CA GLY A 11 3.07 -3.16 -17.17
C GLY A 11 3.08 -2.56 -15.77
N HIS A 12 3.92 -1.54 -15.54
CA HIS A 12 3.97 -0.83 -14.27
C HIS A 12 2.64 -0.17 -13.88
N TRP A 13 1.80 0.23 -14.85
CA TRP A 13 0.50 0.86 -14.54
C TRP A 13 -0.47 -0.10 -13.87
N LEU A 14 -0.41 -1.39 -14.16
CA LEU A 14 -1.25 -2.39 -13.50
C LEU A 14 -1.04 -2.34 -11.98
N VAL A 15 0.22 -2.29 -11.56
CA VAL A 15 0.59 -2.26 -10.15
C VAL A 15 0.36 -0.88 -9.54
N ARG A 16 0.70 0.20 -10.25
CA ARG A 16 0.46 1.58 -9.76
C ARG A 16 -1.03 1.84 -9.52
N LEU A 17 -1.89 1.44 -10.44
CA LEU A 17 -3.34 1.61 -10.31
C LEU A 17 -3.92 0.74 -9.18
N SER A 18 -3.42 -0.49 -9.00
CA SER A 18 -3.82 -1.36 -7.90
C SER A 18 -3.42 -0.79 -6.53
N LEU A 19 -2.17 -0.32 -6.40
CA LEU A 19 -1.69 0.35 -5.18
C LEU A 19 -2.47 1.63 -4.93
N ALA A 20 -2.63 2.49 -5.93
CA ALA A 20 -3.38 3.73 -5.79
C ALA A 20 -4.82 3.48 -5.38
N GLY A 21 -5.52 2.54 -6.04
CA GLY A 21 -6.89 2.16 -5.69
C GLY A 21 -7.00 1.70 -4.24
N THR A 22 -6.12 0.80 -3.81
CA THR A 22 -6.05 0.31 -2.43
C THR A 22 -5.85 1.45 -1.43
N PHE A 23 -4.82 2.26 -1.60
CA PHE A 23 -4.44 3.29 -0.64
C PHE A 23 -5.37 4.50 -0.63
N LEU A 24 -5.88 4.91 -1.79
CA LEU A 24 -6.88 5.97 -1.87
C LEU A 24 -8.19 5.52 -1.23
N PHE A 25 -8.67 4.30 -1.51
CA PHE A 25 -9.90 3.78 -0.91
C PHE A 25 -9.79 3.66 0.61
N HIS A 26 -8.74 2.99 1.11
CA HIS A 26 -8.55 2.81 2.55
C HIS A 26 -8.21 4.11 3.29
N GLY A 27 -7.45 5.01 2.65
CA GLY A 27 -7.10 6.30 3.23
C GLY A 27 -8.30 7.25 3.31
N MET A 28 -9.05 7.40 2.22
CA MET A 28 -10.26 8.25 2.22
C MET A 28 -11.33 7.71 3.17
N GLY A 29 -11.49 6.39 3.26
CA GLY A 29 -12.44 5.76 4.19
C GLY A 29 -12.15 6.00 5.67
N LYS A 30 -10.89 6.31 6.04
CA LYS A 30 -10.50 6.58 7.44
C LYS A 30 -11.00 7.92 7.96
N PHE A 31 -11.14 8.95 7.12
CA PHE A 31 -11.58 10.28 7.58
C PHE A 31 -12.97 10.28 8.26
N PRO A 32 -14.04 9.74 7.65
CA PRO A 32 -15.35 9.70 8.30
C PRO A 32 -15.40 8.71 9.48
N MET A 33 -14.48 7.74 9.55
CA MET A 33 -14.46 6.69 10.56
C MET A 33 -13.37 6.91 11.63
N ALA A 34 -12.72 8.07 11.67
CA ALA A 34 -11.49 8.27 12.41
C ALA A 34 -11.64 8.02 13.92
N GLU A 35 -12.73 8.52 14.54
CA GLU A 35 -13.00 8.29 15.96
C GLU A 35 -13.25 6.82 16.29
N MET A 36 -13.99 6.12 15.41
CA MET A 36 -14.25 4.69 15.58
C MET A 36 -12.95 3.89 15.47
N MET A 37 -12.11 4.20 14.47
CA MET A 37 -10.84 3.52 14.27
C MET A 37 -9.84 3.81 15.39
N ALA A 38 -9.80 5.04 15.91
CA ALA A 38 -8.97 5.41 17.05
C ALA A 38 -9.30 4.52 18.27
N LYS A 39 -10.60 4.31 18.56
CA LYS A 39 -11.06 3.42 19.62
C LYS A 39 -10.76 1.95 19.33
N MET A 40 -10.99 1.50 18.09
CA MET A 40 -10.81 0.10 17.69
C MET A 40 -9.34 -0.32 17.72
N MET A 41 -8.43 0.57 17.32
CA MET A 41 -6.99 0.32 17.23
C MET A 41 -6.22 0.74 18.49
N ASP A 42 -6.92 1.26 19.51
CA ASP A 42 -6.30 1.88 20.70
C ASP A 42 -5.21 2.91 20.35
N MET A 43 -5.50 3.74 19.33
CA MET A 43 -4.58 4.74 18.81
C MET A 43 -5.10 6.16 19.05
N PRO A 44 -4.22 7.14 19.30
CA PRO A 44 -4.61 8.54 19.35
C PRO A 44 -5.27 8.98 18.04
N LEU A 45 -6.38 9.71 18.14
CA LEU A 45 -7.12 10.24 16.97
C LEU A 45 -6.23 10.98 15.96
N PRO A 46 -5.25 11.83 16.36
CA PRO A 46 -4.33 12.46 15.41
C PRO A 46 -3.50 11.47 14.59
N MET A 47 -3.14 10.31 15.14
CA MET A 47 -2.40 9.29 14.39
C MET A 47 -3.25 8.64 13.31
N ILE A 48 -4.56 8.47 13.54
CA ILE A 48 -5.48 7.94 12.51
C ILE A 48 -5.58 8.90 11.33
N TYR A 49 -5.70 10.21 11.60
CA TYR A 49 -5.69 11.21 10.52
C TYR A 49 -4.34 11.27 9.81
N MET A 50 -3.22 11.19 10.54
CA MET A 50 -1.89 11.12 9.93
C MET A 50 -1.76 9.91 9.00
N LEU A 51 -2.20 8.73 9.45
CA LEU A 51 -2.23 7.51 8.64
C LEU A 51 -3.09 7.69 7.38
N ALA A 52 -4.30 8.24 7.53
CA ALA A 52 -5.20 8.52 6.40
C ALA A 52 -4.56 9.46 5.37
N MET A 53 -3.90 10.52 5.83
CA MET A 53 -3.17 11.47 4.98
C MET A 53 -1.99 10.80 4.28
N MET A 54 -1.22 9.96 4.98
CA MET A 54 -0.10 9.21 4.39
C MET A 54 -0.57 8.26 3.29
N GLU A 55 -1.66 7.52 3.52
CA GLU A 55 -2.21 6.61 2.53
C GLU A 55 -2.74 7.36 1.30
N VAL A 56 -3.52 8.43 1.49
CA VAL A 56 -4.03 9.23 0.37
C VAL A 56 -2.89 9.88 -0.42
N ALA A 57 -1.91 10.48 0.27
CA ALA A 57 -0.77 11.11 -0.38
C ALA A 57 0.06 10.10 -1.17
N ALA A 58 0.33 8.91 -0.60
CA ALA A 58 1.10 7.89 -1.31
C ALA A 58 0.34 7.30 -2.50
N GLY A 59 -0.97 7.10 -2.38
CA GLY A 59 -1.85 6.68 -3.47
C GLY A 59 -1.88 7.70 -4.62
N ALA A 60 -1.87 9.00 -4.32
CA ALA A 60 -1.76 10.04 -5.34
C ALA A 60 -0.35 10.12 -5.94
N LEU A 61 0.70 10.07 -5.10
CA LEU A 61 2.09 10.17 -5.53
C LEU A 61 2.52 9.00 -6.42
N ILE A 62 2.02 7.79 -6.19
CA ILE A 62 2.39 6.64 -7.03
C ILE A 62 1.84 6.78 -8.46
N LEU A 63 0.69 7.45 -8.64
CA LEU A 63 0.16 7.81 -9.96
C LEU A 63 0.94 8.96 -10.57
N TYR A 64 1.17 10.03 -9.79
CA TYR A 64 1.94 11.18 -10.25
C TYR A 64 3.35 10.77 -10.71
N GLY A 65 4.04 9.91 -9.95
CA GLY A 65 5.35 9.40 -10.33
C GLY A 65 5.33 8.55 -11.60
N GLY A 66 4.19 7.95 -11.98
CA GLY A 66 4.05 7.18 -13.21
C GLY A 66 4.18 8.01 -14.49
N ILE A 67 3.75 9.28 -14.45
CA ILE A 67 3.88 10.26 -15.55
C ILE A 67 4.87 11.38 -15.26
N GLY A 68 5.40 11.42 -14.04
CA GLY A 68 6.14 12.55 -13.50
C GLY A 68 7.54 12.15 -13.02
N PRO A 69 8.06 12.84 -12.01
CA PRO A 69 9.45 12.68 -11.59
C PRO A 69 9.68 11.39 -10.79
N ASP A 70 10.89 10.85 -10.92
CA ASP A 70 11.33 9.61 -10.27
C ASP A 70 11.16 9.63 -8.73
N TRP A 71 11.46 10.77 -8.10
CA TRP A 71 11.34 10.91 -6.65
C TRP A 71 9.92 10.64 -6.15
N ALA A 72 8.88 10.97 -6.92
CA ALA A 72 7.49 10.78 -6.50
C ALA A 72 7.15 9.29 -6.38
N THR A 73 7.62 8.48 -7.32
CA THR A 73 7.50 7.02 -7.26
C THR A 73 8.21 6.45 -6.04
N ARG A 74 9.43 6.93 -5.76
CA ARG A 74 10.23 6.43 -4.64
C ARG A 74 9.62 6.79 -3.28
N VAL A 75 9.23 8.05 -3.12
CA VAL A 75 8.59 8.54 -1.90
C VAL A 75 7.26 7.81 -1.66
N ALA A 76 6.44 7.62 -2.69
CA ALA A 76 5.21 6.84 -2.57
C ALA A 76 5.50 5.40 -2.10
N GLY A 77 6.48 4.73 -2.71
CA GLY A 77 6.90 3.38 -2.32
C GLY A 77 7.37 3.30 -0.87
N LEU A 78 8.16 4.27 -0.40
CA LEU A 78 8.62 4.34 0.99
C LEU A 78 7.47 4.53 1.98
N ILE A 79 6.53 5.45 1.69
CA ILE A 79 5.37 5.68 2.56
C ILE A 79 4.50 4.42 2.64
N ILE A 80 4.17 3.80 1.50
CA ILE A 80 3.38 2.57 1.46
C ILE A 80 4.07 1.45 2.24
N ALA A 81 5.38 1.25 2.01
CA ALA A 81 6.14 0.22 2.69
C ALA A 81 6.14 0.44 4.21
N ALA A 82 6.38 1.67 4.66
CA ALA A 82 6.36 2.01 6.08
C ALA A 82 4.99 1.70 6.70
N VAL A 83 3.89 2.14 6.06
CA VAL A 83 2.53 1.87 6.54
C VAL A 83 2.25 0.37 6.63
N MET A 84 2.62 -0.41 5.61
CA MET A 84 2.38 -1.86 5.60
C MET A 84 3.23 -2.62 6.60
N ILE A 85 4.51 -2.27 6.75
CA ILE A 85 5.40 -2.89 7.76
C ILE A 85 4.86 -2.62 9.16
N SER A 86 4.45 -1.38 9.43
CA SER A 86 3.81 -0.98 10.68
C SER A 86 2.51 -1.76 10.92
N ALA A 87 1.63 -1.88 9.92
CA ALA A 87 0.39 -2.65 10.03
C ALA A 87 0.64 -4.14 10.28
N VAL A 88 1.63 -4.74 9.59
CA VAL A 88 2.02 -6.14 9.84
C VAL A 88 2.40 -6.34 11.30
N GLY A 89 3.30 -5.51 11.82
CA GLY A 89 3.79 -5.65 13.20
C GLY A 89 2.71 -5.40 14.27
N MET A 90 1.78 -4.48 14.02
CA MET A 90 0.77 -4.09 15.01
C MET A 90 -0.53 -4.90 14.96
N VAL A 91 -1.01 -5.28 13.76
CA VAL A 91 -2.38 -5.82 13.63
C VAL A 91 -2.48 -7.13 12.86
N HIS A 92 -1.54 -7.49 11.99
CA HIS A 92 -1.71 -8.70 11.17
C HIS A 92 -0.88 -9.90 11.63
N LEU A 93 0.35 -9.68 12.10
CA LEU A 93 1.28 -10.78 12.41
C LEU A 93 0.75 -11.70 13.52
N GLN A 94 0.03 -11.14 14.50
CA GLN A 94 -0.58 -11.89 15.59
C GLN A 94 -1.66 -12.89 15.14
N ASN A 95 -2.25 -12.69 13.95
CA ASN A 95 -3.20 -13.63 13.37
C ASN A 95 -2.51 -14.73 12.54
N GLY A 96 -1.18 -14.69 12.38
CA GLY A 96 -0.41 -15.61 11.54
C GLY A 96 -0.27 -15.15 10.08
N TRP A 97 0.27 -16.04 9.24
CA TRP A 97 0.62 -15.71 7.85
C TRP A 97 -0.61 -15.53 6.95
N SER A 98 -1.52 -16.51 6.94
CA SER A 98 -2.59 -16.58 5.93
C SER A 98 -3.53 -15.37 5.98
N PHE A 99 -3.87 -14.80 4.82
CA PHE A 99 -4.84 -13.68 4.81
C PHE A 99 -6.20 -14.03 5.43
N THR A 100 -6.56 -15.32 5.50
CA THR A 100 -7.81 -15.81 6.11
C THR A 100 -7.69 -16.17 7.59
N SER A 101 -6.48 -16.22 8.17
CA SER A 101 -6.29 -16.68 9.56
C SER A 101 -6.71 -15.67 10.62
N GLY A 102 -7.00 -14.42 10.22
CA GLY A 102 -7.51 -13.39 11.11
C GLY A 102 -9.03 -13.31 11.15
N TRP A 103 -9.75 -14.40 10.89
CA TRP A 103 -11.21 -14.50 11.05
C TRP A 103 -11.55 -15.61 12.04
N GLY A 104 -12.31 -15.28 13.09
CA GLY A 104 -12.77 -16.25 14.07
C GLY A 104 -12.50 -15.85 15.52
N GLU A 105 -12.97 -16.70 16.43
CA GLU A 105 -12.85 -16.51 17.87
C GLU A 105 -11.37 -16.44 18.30
N GLY A 106 -11.01 -15.44 19.10
CA GLY A 106 -9.63 -15.21 19.56
C GLY A 106 -8.74 -14.41 18.60
N THR A 107 -9.25 -13.89 17.48
CA THR A 107 -8.52 -13.01 16.56
C THR A 107 -9.03 -11.56 16.63
N ASN A 108 -8.30 -10.61 16.03
CA ASN A 108 -8.76 -9.22 15.94
C ASN A 108 -9.65 -8.93 14.70
N ASN A 109 -10.07 -9.96 13.95
CA ASN A 109 -10.88 -9.83 12.74
C ASN A 109 -10.28 -8.93 11.63
N MET A 110 -8.94 -8.86 11.53
CA MET A 110 -8.22 -8.04 10.53
C MET A 110 -7.46 -8.85 9.46
N GLY A 111 -7.59 -10.18 9.42
CA GLY A 111 -6.82 -11.04 8.52
C GLY A 111 -5.33 -11.17 8.90
N GLY A 112 -4.64 -12.20 8.39
CA GLY A 112 -3.20 -12.41 8.61
C GLY A 112 -2.31 -11.57 7.68
N SER A 113 -0.99 -11.74 7.78
CA SER A 113 0.01 -10.80 7.25
C SER A 113 0.38 -10.97 5.77
N GLU A 114 -0.07 -12.02 5.09
CA GLU A 114 0.32 -12.38 3.71
C GLU A 114 0.14 -11.22 2.72
N PHE A 115 -1.06 -10.60 2.69
CA PHE A 115 -1.36 -9.55 1.72
C PHE A 115 -0.54 -8.28 1.96
N GLN A 116 -0.45 -7.84 3.21
CA GLN A 116 0.28 -6.62 3.59
C GLN A 116 1.79 -6.80 3.36
N THR A 117 2.30 -8.01 3.55
CA THR A 117 3.70 -8.34 3.22
C THR A 117 3.96 -8.23 1.72
N LEU A 118 3.05 -8.75 0.88
CA LEU A 118 3.13 -8.60 -0.58
C LEU A 118 3.11 -7.12 -0.99
N VAL A 119 2.17 -6.34 -0.44
CA VAL A 119 2.06 -4.90 -0.71
C VAL A 119 3.33 -4.16 -0.30
N ALA A 120 3.89 -4.46 0.88
CA ALA A 120 5.15 -3.88 1.34
C ALA A 120 6.32 -4.20 0.39
N ALA A 121 6.44 -5.46 -0.04
CA ALA A 121 7.51 -5.88 -0.95
C ALA A 121 7.40 -5.18 -2.32
N VAL A 122 6.19 -5.07 -2.88
CA VAL A 122 5.94 -4.36 -4.13
C VAL A 122 6.22 -2.86 -3.99
N ALA A 123 5.85 -2.26 -2.86
CA ALA A 123 6.13 -0.86 -2.60
C ALA A 123 7.63 -0.57 -2.46
N LEU A 124 8.37 -1.44 -1.77
CA LEU A 124 9.83 -1.39 -1.71
C LEU A 124 10.46 -1.56 -3.09
N PHE A 125 9.90 -2.41 -3.95
CA PHE A 125 10.35 -2.53 -5.33
C PHE A 125 10.22 -1.19 -6.09
N PHE A 126 9.09 -0.48 -5.95
CA PHE A 126 8.97 0.90 -6.48
C PHE A 126 9.93 1.89 -5.81
N ALA A 127 10.14 1.79 -4.49
CA ALA A 127 11.08 2.64 -3.75
C ALA A 127 12.52 2.51 -4.28
N PHE A 128 12.95 1.29 -4.57
CA PHE A 128 14.32 1.00 -5.02
C PHE A 128 14.50 1.18 -6.52
N LYS A 129 13.52 0.82 -7.35
CA LYS A 129 13.64 0.95 -8.81
C LYS A 129 13.25 2.34 -9.34
N GLY A 130 12.31 3.02 -8.69
CA GLY A 130 11.80 4.30 -9.17
C GLY A 130 11.16 4.18 -10.56
N ASN A 131 11.39 5.15 -11.42
CA ASN A 131 10.85 5.23 -12.78
C ASN A 131 11.61 4.41 -13.81
N SER A 132 12.69 3.72 -13.44
CA SER A 132 13.29 2.71 -14.32
C SER A 132 12.31 1.57 -14.68
N LEU A 133 11.16 1.49 -14.01
CA LEU A 133 10.06 0.56 -14.30
C LEU A 133 9.19 1.02 -15.46
N ASN A 134 9.32 2.28 -15.88
CA ASN A 134 8.55 2.85 -16.97
C ASN A 134 9.20 2.56 -18.34
N GLU A 135 10.45 2.09 -18.35
CA GLU A 135 11.15 1.72 -19.55
C GLU A 135 10.64 0.37 -20.07
N ALA A 136 10.31 0.31 -21.36
CA ALA A 136 10.14 -0.98 -22.02
C ALA A 136 11.50 -1.67 -22.06
N ASN A 137 11.55 -2.96 -21.72
CA ASN A 137 12.75 -3.74 -22.02
C ASN A 137 12.92 -3.78 -23.54
N ALA A 138 14.00 -3.18 -24.04
CA ALA A 138 14.38 -3.23 -25.46
C ALA A 138 14.73 -4.66 -25.89
#